data_AF-A0A255E2T7-F1
#
_entry.id   AF-A0A255E2T7-F1
#
_cell.length_a   1.000
_cell.length_b   1.000
_cell.length_c   1.000
_cell.angle_alpha   90.00
_cell.angle_beta   90.00
_cell.angle_gamma   90.00
#
_symmetry.space_group_name_H-M   'P 1'
#
loop_
_entity.id
_entity.type
_entity.pdbx_description
1 polymer ?
#
loop_
_entity_poly.entity_id
_entity_poly.type
_entity_poly.pdbx_seq_one_letter_code
_entity_poly.pdbx_strand_id
1 'polypeptide(L)'
;MTVTENTPTGPVTSDVTVDPGDIRDFAKFLDEMTTELQGLNQRVDAFKAPGSVGFGKYNASADAEQRFREAINTHSSNLNRMVTRNQQLTSGSNELAKQYTDLSALNALHSVEVQNAIEEGPTQ
;
A
#
# COMPACT_ATOMS: atom_id res chain seq x y z
N MET A 1 33.67 -22.36 11.58
CA MET A 1 32.20 -22.50 11.65
C MET A 1 31.67 -22.15 10.27
N THR A 2 31.43 -23.15 9.44
CA THR A 2 30.92 -22.98 8.08
C THR A 2 29.42 -22.74 8.18
N VAL A 3 28.98 -21.53 7.88
CA VAL A 3 27.56 -21.20 7.72
C VAL A 3 27.19 -21.66 6.31
N THR A 4 26.43 -22.73 6.21
CA THR A 4 25.81 -23.15 4.96
C THR A 4 24.62 -22.23 4.71
N GLU A 5 24.79 -21.24 3.83
CA GLU A 5 23.66 -20.49 3.26
C GLU A 5 22.84 -21.45 2.39
N ASN A 6 21.70 -21.89 2.91
CA ASN A 6 20.64 -22.45 2.09
C ASN A 6 19.98 -21.29 1.35
N THR A 7 20.56 -20.89 0.22
CA THR A 7 19.90 -19.97 -0.72
C THR A 7 18.65 -20.67 -1.27
N PRO A 8 17.43 -20.19 -1.01
CA PRO A 8 16.25 -20.74 -1.65
C PRO A 8 16.30 -20.39 -3.13
N THR A 9 16.53 -21.37 -4.00
CA THR A 9 16.64 -21.20 -5.46
C THR A 9 15.31 -21.38 -6.21
N GLY A 10 14.19 -21.47 -5.48
CA GLY A 10 12.83 -21.50 -6.05
C GLY A 10 12.01 -20.28 -5.63
N PRO A 11 10.93 -19.93 -6.35
CA PRO A 11 9.97 -18.94 -5.84
C PRO A 11 9.52 -19.40 -4.45
N VAL A 12 9.49 -18.48 -3.49
CA VAL A 12 8.89 -18.74 -2.18
C VAL A 12 7.38 -18.92 -2.42
N THR A 13 6.96 -20.16 -2.64
CA THR A 13 5.56 -20.56 -2.72
C THR A 13 5.10 -20.92 -1.31
N SER A 14 5.07 -19.94 -0.41
CA SER A 14 4.27 -20.11 0.80
C SER A 14 2.81 -20.03 0.37
N ASP A 15 2.06 -21.13 0.50
CA ASP A 15 0.61 -21.15 0.34
C ASP A 15 -0.02 -20.34 1.47
N VAL A 16 -0.03 -19.02 1.31
CA VAL A 16 -0.72 -18.11 2.23
C VAL A 16 -2.15 -18.00 1.71
N THR A 17 -3.06 -18.72 2.36
CA THR A 17 -4.50 -18.47 2.18
C THR A 17 -4.85 -17.21 2.95
N VAL A 18 -5.33 -16.18 2.25
CA VAL A 18 -5.80 -14.93 2.86
C VAL A 18 -7.29 -14.79 2.58
N ASP A 19 -8.07 -14.43 3.59
CA ASP A 19 -9.49 -14.12 3.40
C ASP A 19 -9.63 -12.85 2.53
N PRO A 20 -10.42 -12.87 1.44
CA PRO A 20 -10.66 -11.66 0.63
C PRO A 20 -11.20 -10.47 1.43
N GLY A 21 -11.93 -10.72 2.52
CA GLY A 21 -12.38 -9.71 3.47
C GLY A 21 -11.21 -9.00 4.15
N ASP A 22 -10.23 -9.74 4.65
CA ASP A 22 -9.04 -9.18 5.31
C ASP A 22 -8.21 -8.34 4.33
N ILE A 23 -8.12 -8.75 3.05
CA ILE A 23 -7.43 -7.95 2.01
C ILE A 23 -8.13 -6.61 1.78
N ARG A 24 -9.48 -6.61 1.77
CA ARG A 24 -10.27 -5.38 1.60
C ARG A 24 -10.18 -4.46 2.81
N ASP A 25 -10.20 -5.01 4.02
CA ASP A 25 -10.03 -4.23 5.25
C ASP A 25 -8.63 -3.61 5.31
N PHE A 26 -7.59 -4.35 4.88
CA PHE A 26 -6.26 -3.80 4.74
C PHE A 26 -6.18 -2.69 3.68
N ALA A 27 -6.84 -2.85 2.52
CA ALA A 27 -6.92 -1.80 1.51
C ALA A 27 -7.62 -0.54 2.05
N LYS A 28 -8.69 -0.69 2.82
CA LYS A 28 -9.38 0.42 3.49
C LYS A 28 -8.46 1.14 4.48
N PHE A 29 -7.73 0.39 5.30
CA PHE A 29 -6.73 0.96 6.21
C PHE A 29 -5.67 1.78 5.46
N LEU A 30 -5.16 1.28 4.32
CA LEU A 30 -4.19 2.02 3.51
C LEU A 30 -4.76 3.31 2.90
N ASP A 31 -6.05 3.32 2.56
CA ASP A 31 -6.76 4.51 2.08
C ASP A 31 -6.94 5.56 3.19
N GLU A 32 -7.32 5.12 4.39
CA GLU A 32 -7.37 5.98 5.60
C GLU A 32 -6.00 6.59 5.90
N MET A 33 -4.93 5.78 5.85
CA MET A 33 -3.55 6.27 6.00
C MET A 33 -3.14 7.25 4.91
N THR A 34 -3.63 7.08 3.68
CA THR A 34 -3.39 8.02 2.58
C THR A 34 -4.00 9.39 2.90
N THR A 35 -5.22 9.41 3.43
CA THR A 35 -5.90 10.63 3.87
C THR A 35 -5.12 11.35 4.96
N GLU A 36 -4.64 10.63 5.97
CA GLU A 36 -3.81 11.19 7.04
C GLU A 36 -2.50 11.81 6.51
N LEU A 37 -1.80 11.12 5.60
CA LEU A 37 -0.59 11.63 4.97
C LEU A 37 -0.85 12.88 4.13
N GLN A 38 -1.98 12.95 3.44
CA GLN A 38 -2.39 14.16 2.71
C GLN A 38 -2.65 15.33 3.67
N GLY A 39 -3.29 15.09 4.81
CA GLY A 39 -3.46 16.09 5.86
C GLY A 39 -2.13 16.60 6.42
N LEU A 40 -1.16 15.71 6.64
CA LEU A 40 0.20 16.10 7.02
C LEU A 40 0.88 16.96 5.95
N ASN A 41 0.74 16.60 4.67
CA ASN A 41 1.27 17.40 3.56
C ASN A 41 0.71 18.83 3.55
N GLN A 42 -0.60 18.98 3.72
CA GLN A 42 -1.24 20.30 3.79
C GLN A 42 -0.69 21.15 4.94
N ARG A 43 -0.46 20.54 6.11
CA ARG A 43 0.14 21.22 7.26
C ARG A 43 1.58 21.65 6.99
N VAL A 44 2.35 20.82 6.29
CA VAL A 44 3.74 21.11 5.91
C VAL A 44 3.79 22.23 4.86
N ASP A 45 2.86 22.23 3.90
CA ASP A 45 2.78 23.25 2.86
C ASP A 45 2.53 24.65 3.43
N ALA A 46 1.82 24.77 4.56
CA ALA A 46 1.64 26.04 5.27
C ALA A 46 2.98 26.69 5.69
N PHE A 47 4.01 25.88 5.92
CA PHE A 47 5.36 26.34 6.29
C PHE A 47 6.28 26.63 5.09
N LYS A 48 5.85 26.33 3.87
CA LYS A 48 6.63 26.64 2.65
C LYS A 48 6.50 28.10 2.23
N ALA A 49 5.42 28.77 2.64
CA ALA A 49 5.18 30.16 2.30
C ALA A 49 6.31 31.07 2.84
N PRO A 50 6.82 32.02 2.04
CA PRO A 50 7.79 33.01 2.53
C PRO A 50 7.26 33.75 3.75
N GLY A 51 8.07 33.87 4.81
CA GLY A 51 7.68 34.54 6.05
C GLY A 51 6.72 33.76 6.97
N SER A 52 6.37 32.51 6.63
CA SER A 52 5.57 31.63 7.51
C SER A 52 6.27 31.27 8.83
N VAL A 53 7.61 31.33 8.83
CA VAL A 53 8.45 31.13 10.02
C VAL A 53 9.41 32.30 10.15
N GLY A 54 9.45 32.91 11.34
CA GLY A 54 10.34 34.02 11.65
C GLY A 54 11.68 33.54 12.19
N PHE A 55 12.77 33.81 11.46
CA PHE A 55 14.14 33.45 11.87
C PHE A 55 14.91 34.59 12.54
N GLY A 56 14.36 35.81 12.57
CA GLY A 56 15.02 37.01 13.09
C GLY A 56 15.88 37.73 12.04
N LYS A 57 16.64 38.75 12.47
CA LYS A 57 17.43 39.66 11.60
C LYS A 57 18.95 39.50 11.75
N TYR A 58 19.43 38.39 12.31
CA TYR A 58 20.86 38.16 12.54
C TYR A 58 21.49 37.38 11.38
N ASN A 59 22.81 37.45 11.20
CA ASN A 59 23.46 36.72 10.09
C ASN A 59 23.23 35.20 10.15
N ALA A 60 23.16 34.61 11.36
CA ALA A 60 22.83 33.20 11.54
C ALA A 60 21.36 32.85 11.19
N SER A 61 20.48 33.85 11.09
CA SER A 61 19.07 33.67 10.72
C SER A 61 18.92 33.25 9.25
N ALA A 62 19.82 33.67 8.36
CA ALA A 62 19.79 33.27 6.94
C ALA A 62 20.11 31.78 6.78
N ASP A 63 21.14 31.29 7.46
CA ASP A 63 21.49 29.86 7.46
C ASP A 63 20.39 29.00 8.09
N ALA A 64 19.76 29.47 9.18
CA ALA A 64 18.65 28.79 9.81
C ALA A 64 17.43 28.71 8.88
N GLU A 65 17.12 29.80 8.18
CA GLU A 65 16.04 29.84 7.18
C GLU A 65 16.32 28.89 6.02
N GLN A 66 17.56 28.85 5.51
CA GLN A 66 17.94 27.92 4.45
C GLN A 66 17.78 26.46 4.89
N ARG A 67 18.34 26.08 6.05
CA ARG A 67 18.22 24.71 6.58
C ARG A 67 16.77 24.31 6.81
N PHE A 68 15.95 25.25 7.27
CA PHE A 68 14.52 25.01 7.43
C PHE A 68 13.83 24.75 6.08
N ARG A 69 14.10 25.57 5.06
CA ARG A 69 13.54 25.36 3.71
C ARG A 69 13.95 24.00 3.14
N GLU A 70 15.22 23.63 3.27
CA GLU A 70 15.71 22.32 2.84
C GLU A 70 14.97 21.20 3.58
N ALA A 71 14.87 21.28 4.91
CA ALA A 71 14.18 20.28 5.72
C ALA A 71 12.68 20.14 5.35
N ILE A 72 11.96 21.24 5.18
CA ILE A 72 10.54 21.24 4.79
C ILE A 72 10.35 20.63 3.39
N ASN A 73 11.24 20.96 2.45
CA ASN A 73 11.18 20.41 1.09
C ASN A 73 11.45 18.90 1.09
N THR A 74 12.46 18.45 1.83
CA THR A 74 12.74 17.01 2.00
C THR A 74 11.57 16.28 2.66
N HIS A 75 11.01 16.86 3.72
CA HIS A 75 9.88 16.27 4.42
C HIS A 75 8.65 16.13 3.52
N SER A 76 8.29 17.18 2.78
CA SER A 76 7.18 17.13 1.82
C SER A 76 7.44 16.12 0.68
N SER A 77 8.67 16.04 0.18
CA SER A 77 9.03 15.04 -0.84
C SER A 77 8.83 13.61 -0.32
N ASN A 78 9.23 13.33 0.93
CA ASN A 78 9.06 12.03 1.54
C ASN A 78 7.58 11.68 1.78
N LEU A 79 6.78 12.64 2.27
CA LEU A 79 5.33 12.45 2.43
C LEU A 79 4.65 12.13 1.09
N ASN A 80 4.98 12.86 0.02
CA ASN A 80 4.45 12.57 -1.32
C ASN A 80 4.81 11.15 -1.79
N ARG A 81 6.04 10.69 -1.55
CA ARG A 81 6.44 9.31 -1.86
C ARG A 81 5.63 8.28 -1.08
N MET A 82 5.35 8.55 0.21
CA MET A 82 4.53 7.68 1.05
C MET A 82 3.08 7.62 0.55
N VAL A 83 2.50 8.77 0.20
CA VAL A 83 1.15 8.84 -0.41
C VAL A 83 1.09 7.98 -1.67
N THR A 84 2.01 8.18 -2.61
CA THR A 84 2.05 7.39 -3.85
C THR A 84 2.18 5.89 -3.56
N ARG A 85 3.03 5.51 -2.60
CA ARG A 85 3.23 4.10 -2.25
C ARG A 85 1.97 3.49 -1.63
N ASN A 86 1.27 4.20 -0.75
CA ASN A 86 0.02 3.71 -0.17
C ASN A 86 -1.08 3.57 -1.23
N GLN A 87 -1.18 4.50 -2.18
CA GLN A 87 -2.11 4.39 -3.30
C GLN A 87 -1.82 3.14 -4.16
N GLN A 88 -0.55 2.87 -4.46
CA GLN A 88 -0.15 1.66 -5.18
C GLN A 88 -0.50 0.38 -4.42
N LEU A 89 -0.23 0.33 -3.11
CA LEU A 89 -0.56 -0.81 -2.27
C LEU A 89 -2.08 -1.02 -2.18
N THR A 90 -2.84 0.06 -1.99
CA THR A 90 -4.32 0.02 -1.95
C THR A 90 -4.89 -0.54 -3.24
N SER A 91 -4.40 -0.05 -4.40
CA SER A 91 -4.81 -0.55 -5.71
C SER A 91 -4.47 -2.04 -5.86
N GLY A 92 -3.25 -2.44 -5.50
CA GLY A 92 -2.82 -3.84 -5.58
C GLY A 92 -3.63 -4.77 -4.68
N SER A 93 -3.94 -4.35 -3.44
CA SER A 93 -4.79 -5.09 -2.52
C SER A 93 -6.22 -5.25 -3.05
N ASN A 94 -6.81 -4.19 -3.61
CA ASN A 94 -8.14 -4.27 -4.21
C ASN A 94 -8.17 -5.22 -5.42
N GLU A 95 -7.13 -5.19 -6.27
CA GLU A 95 -7.01 -6.10 -7.40
C GLU A 95 -6.87 -7.55 -6.95
N LEU A 96 -6.03 -7.82 -5.94
CA LEU A 96 -5.89 -9.15 -5.32
C LEU A 96 -7.23 -9.64 -4.75
N ALA A 97 -7.93 -8.82 -3.98
CA ALA A 97 -9.23 -9.19 -3.41
C ALA A 97 -10.27 -9.53 -4.49
N LYS A 98 -10.24 -8.81 -5.61
CA LYS A 98 -11.09 -9.11 -6.78
C LYS A 98 -10.71 -10.47 -7.38
N GLN A 99 -9.43 -10.71 -7.66
CA GLN A 99 -8.98 -11.98 -8.24
C GLN A 99 -9.37 -13.18 -7.38
N TYR A 100 -9.24 -13.08 -6.05
CA TYR A 100 -9.71 -14.13 -5.13
C TYR A 100 -11.23 -14.33 -5.17
N THR A 101 -12.00 -13.25 -5.26
CA THR A 101 -13.47 -13.34 -5.39
C THR A 101 -13.87 -14.03 -6.68
N ASP A 102 -13.24 -13.65 -7.80
CA ASP A 102 -13.50 -14.23 -9.13
C ASP A 102 -13.13 -15.72 -9.17
N LEU A 103 -11.99 -16.10 -8.58
CA LEU A 103 -11.58 -17.51 -8.43
C LEU A 103 -12.56 -18.31 -7.58
N SER A 104 -13.03 -17.75 -6.45
CA SER A 104 -14.03 -18.42 -5.61
C SER A 104 -15.35 -18.65 -6.35
N ALA A 105 -15.79 -17.67 -7.16
CA ALA A 105 -17.00 -17.79 -7.96
C ALA A 105 -16.87 -18.85 -9.06
N LEU A 106 -15.71 -18.89 -9.75
CA LEU A 106 -15.42 -19.90 -10.76
C LEU A 106 -15.40 -21.32 -10.17
N ASN A 107 -14.76 -21.48 -9.02
CA ASN A 107 -14.74 -22.76 -8.31
C ASN A 107 -16.14 -23.22 -7.90
N ALA A 108 -17.00 -22.30 -7.44
CA ALA A 108 -18.38 -22.61 -7.09
C ALA A 108 -19.21 -23.04 -8.32
N LEU A 109 -19.08 -22.34 -9.44
CA LEU A 109 -19.75 -22.70 -10.71
C LEU A 109 -19.34 -24.10 -11.19
N HIS A 110 -18.04 -24.37 -11.28
CA HIS A 110 -17.56 -25.69 -11.70
C HIS A 110 -17.97 -26.80 -10.74
N SER A 111 -18.03 -26.52 -9.43
CA SER A 111 -18.51 -27.51 -8.45
C SER A 111 -19.98 -27.86 -8.68
N VAL A 112 -20.81 -26.89 -9.05
CA VAL A 112 -22.23 -27.14 -9.39
C VAL A 112 -22.34 -27.94 -10.69
N GLU A 113 -21.55 -27.61 -11.71
CA GLU A 113 -21.54 -28.35 -12.98
C GLU A 113 -21.12 -29.82 -12.79
N VAL A 114 -20.07 -30.07 -12.00
CA VAL A 114 -19.63 -31.43 -11.67
C VAL A 114 -20.70 -32.18 -10.88
N GLN A 115 -21.31 -31.53 -9.88
CA GLN A 115 -22.39 -32.14 -9.10
C GLN A 115 -23.58 -32.52 -9.99
N ASN A 116 -24.01 -31.62 -10.88
CA ASN A 116 -25.09 -31.89 -11.82
C ASN A 116 -24.73 -33.03 -12.79
N ALA A 117 -23.50 -33.08 -13.29
CA ALA A 117 -23.05 -34.16 -14.17
C ALA A 117 -23.00 -35.54 -13.46
N ILE A 118 -22.71 -35.56 -12.15
CA ILE A 118 -22.78 -36.77 -11.33
C ILE A 118 -24.24 -37.20 -11.10
N GLU A 119 -25.14 -36.25 -10.86
CA GLU A 119 -26.55 -36.50 -10.60
C GLU A 119 -27.33 -36.92 -11.84
N GLU A 120 -26.98 -36.39 -13.02
CA GLU A 120 -27.62 -36.78 -14.30
C GLU A 120 -27.22 -38.18 -14.76
N GLY A 121 -26.07 -38.70 -14.32
CA GLY A 121 -25.56 -40.04 -14.66
C GLY A 121 -25.31 -40.24 -16.17
N PRO A 122 -24.57 -41.29 -16.58
CA PRO A 122 -24.45 -41.60 -18.00
C PRO A 122 -25.83 -41.98 -18.54
N THR A 123 -26.34 -41.18 -19.49
CA THR A 123 -27.51 -41.53 -20.30
C THR A 123 -27.24 -42.89 -20.97
N GLN A 124 -27.98 -43.92 -20.56
CA GLN A 124 -27.99 -45.23 -21.22
C GLN A 124 -28.67 -45.16 -22.58
#